data_AF-A0A917G2R2-F1
#
_entry.id   AF-A0A917G2R2-F1
#
_cell.length_a   1.000
_cell.length_b   1.000
_cell.length_c   1.000
_cell.angle_alpha   90.00
_cell.angle_beta   90.00
_cell.angle_gamma   90.00
#
_symmetry.space_group_name_H-M   'P 1'
#
loop_
_entity.id
_entity.type
_entity.pdbx_description
1 polymer ?
#
loop_
_entity_poly.entity_id
_entity_poly.type
_entity_poly.pdbx_seq_one_letter_code
_entity_poly.pdbx_strand_id
1 'polypeptide(L)'
;MTILDHKIDFAVVLSVTKANPNGDPLNGNRPRQNYDGYGEISDVALKRKIRNRLQDMGESIFVQSNDRKSDSYNSLRERADANAELEKILKSKTSSGDDFARIACQEWLDVRSFGQVFAFKADKGAGVSVGVRGPVSIHTATSIDPIDITSMQITKSVNSEPGAARGSDTMGMKHRVDSGVYVFYGSINTQLAEKTGFTNRDAEKIKQGLVTLFENDASSARPEGSMEVHTVYWWEHSSKLGQYSSAKVHRSLTIEKLIDEPKTFGDYKFTVHPLEGLRVERIDGQ
;
A
#
# COMPACT_ATOMS: atom_id res chain seq x y z
N MET A 1 -9.73 -18.80 14.37
CA MET A 1 -10.10 -17.49 13.82
C MET A 1 -11.00 -17.73 12.62
N THR A 2 -12.05 -16.93 12.44
CA THR A 2 -13.01 -17.11 11.34
C THR A 2 -12.46 -16.48 10.06
N ILE A 3 -12.50 -17.22 8.95
CA ILE A 3 -12.26 -16.68 7.60
C ILE A 3 -13.22 -15.51 7.39
N LEU A 4 -12.79 -14.48 6.66
CA LEU A 4 -13.62 -13.30 6.38
C LEU A 4 -15.00 -13.73 5.85
N ASP A 5 -16.04 -13.39 6.61
CA ASP A 5 -17.41 -13.85 6.39
C ASP A 5 -18.33 -12.79 5.77
N HIS A 6 -17.82 -11.58 5.59
CA HIS A 6 -18.50 -10.46 4.95
C HIS A 6 -17.56 -9.66 4.05
N LYS A 7 -18.11 -9.07 3.00
CA LYS A 7 -17.35 -8.13 2.15
C LYS A 7 -17.10 -6.84 2.91
N ILE A 8 -15.95 -6.22 2.64
CA ILE A 8 -15.61 -4.89 3.12
C ILE A 8 -15.27 -3.99 1.94
N ASP A 9 -15.76 -2.76 1.96
CA ASP A 9 -15.29 -1.67 1.12
C ASP A 9 -14.70 -0.58 2.02
N PHE A 10 -13.70 0.16 1.53
CA PHE A 10 -13.13 1.27 2.28
C PHE A 10 -12.67 2.40 1.37
N ALA A 11 -12.56 3.59 1.97
CA ALA A 11 -11.97 4.77 1.37
C ALA A 11 -11.04 5.43 2.38
N VAL A 12 -9.93 5.96 1.92
CA VAL A 12 -8.96 6.66 2.76
C VAL A 12 -8.70 8.03 2.17
N VAL A 13 -8.89 9.05 3.01
CA VAL A 13 -8.55 10.44 2.70
C VAL A 13 -7.24 10.77 3.39
N LEU A 14 -6.28 11.29 2.64
CA LEU A 14 -4.97 11.67 3.15
C LEU A 14 -4.52 12.98 2.54
N SER A 15 -3.59 13.67 3.20
CA SER A 15 -3.00 14.90 2.69
C SER A 15 -1.48 14.78 2.57
N VAL A 16 -0.92 15.63 1.71
CA VAL A 16 0.51 15.76 1.47
C VAL A 16 0.83 17.24 1.45
N THR A 17 1.80 17.68 2.25
CA THR A 17 2.24 19.07 2.31
C THR A 17 3.76 19.13 2.27
N LYS A 18 4.32 19.74 1.22
CA LYS A 18 5.76 19.90 1.00
C LYS A 18 6.54 18.57 1.01
N ALA A 19 5.96 17.49 0.50
CA ALA A 19 6.57 16.15 0.46
C ALA A 19 6.43 15.46 -0.89
N ASN A 20 7.21 14.39 -1.07
CA ASN A 20 7.11 13.50 -2.22
C ASN A 20 6.42 12.18 -1.82
N PRO A 21 5.11 12.04 -2.09
CA PRO A 21 4.35 10.90 -1.61
C PRO A 21 4.71 9.63 -2.40
N ASN A 22 4.93 9.75 -3.70
CA ASN A 22 5.38 8.68 -4.58
C ASN A 22 6.13 9.25 -5.78
N GLY A 23 7.46 9.13 -5.77
CA GLY A 23 8.29 9.59 -6.87
C GLY A 23 8.26 8.64 -8.06
N ASP A 24 8.36 9.21 -9.27
CA ASP A 24 8.44 8.47 -10.51
C ASP A 24 9.91 8.18 -10.89
N PRO A 25 10.35 6.91 -10.87
CA PRO A 25 11.71 6.55 -11.23
C PRO A 25 12.04 6.88 -12.70
N LEU A 26 11.04 7.03 -13.58
CA LEU A 26 11.25 7.38 -14.97
C LEU A 26 11.34 8.90 -15.21
N ASN A 27 11.00 9.72 -14.21
CA ASN A 27 10.97 11.18 -14.31
C ASN A 27 11.78 11.83 -13.19
N GLY A 28 13.01 11.33 -12.97
CA GLY A 28 13.95 11.92 -12.00
C GLY A 28 13.43 11.95 -10.55
N ASN A 29 12.58 11.00 -10.17
CA ASN A 29 11.93 10.93 -8.87
C ASN A 29 10.98 12.11 -8.56
N ARG A 30 10.51 12.85 -9.57
CA ARG A 30 9.40 13.81 -9.38
C ARG A 30 8.14 13.09 -8.88
N PRO A 31 7.31 13.71 -8.01
CA PRO A 31 6.01 13.16 -7.67
C PRO A 31 5.23 12.74 -8.92
N ARG A 32 4.55 11.58 -8.88
CA ARG A 32 3.69 11.16 -9.98
C ARG A 32 2.52 12.13 -10.15
N GLN A 33 2.24 12.45 -11.41
CA GLN A 33 1.15 13.33 -11.83
C GLN A 33 0.61 12.81 -13.16
N ASN A 34 -0.72 12.77 -13.30
CA ASN A 34 -1.36 12.42 -14.56
C ASN A 34 -1.37 13.61 -15.54
N TYR A 35 -1.86 13.39 -16.77
CA TYR A 35 -1.89 14.43 -17.80
C TYR A 35 -2.78 15.64 -17.44
N ASP A 36 -3.79 15.43 -16.60
CA ASP A 36 -4.71 16.49 -16.15
C ASP A 36 -4.18 17.24 -14.91
N GLY A 37 -2.96 16.93 -14.46
CA GLY A 37 -2.30 17.62 -13.33
C GLY A 37 -2.60 17.03 -11.95
N TYR A 38 -3.38 15.94 -11.85
CA TYR A 38 -3.68 15.30 -10.58
C TYR A 38 -2.52 14.42 -10.13
N GLY A 39 -2.16 14.52 -8.86
CA GLY A 39 -1.11 13.73 -8.26
C GLY A 39 -1.56 12.28 -8.09
N GLU A 40 -0.62 11.35 -8.18
CA GLU A 40 -0.90 9.91 -8.02
C GLU A 40 0.01 9.25 -6.98
N ILE A 41 -0.54 8.31 -6.22
CA ILE A 41 0.21 7.40 -5.36
C ILE A 41 -0.19 5.99 -5.77
N SER A 42 0.74 5.23 -6.34
CA SER A 42 0.40 3.91 -6.87
C SER A 42 -0.07 2.95 -5.77
N ASP A 43 -0.93 2.01 -6.15
CA ASP A 43 -1.41 0.96 -5.27
C ASP A 43 -0.25 0.15 -4.65
N VAL A 44 0.82 -0.11 -5.41
CA VAL A 44 2.02 -0.79 -4.90
C VAL A 44 2.78 0.04 -3.86
N ALA A 45 2.79 1.37 -3.98
CA ALA A 45 3.39 2.25 -2.97
C ALA A 45 2.55 2.27 -1.68
N LEU A 46 1.22 2.30 -1.79
CA LEU A 46 0.30 2.18 -0.65
C LEU A 46 0.45 0.81 0.02
N LYS A 47 0.45 -0.28 -0.75
CA LYS A 47 0.65 -1.65 -0.23
C LYS A 47 2.02 -1.82 0.43
N ARG A 48 3.06 -1.08 0.01
CA ARG A 48 4.36 -1.06 0.69
C ARG A 48 4.25 -0.43 2.08
N LYS A 49 3.58 0.72 2.20
CA LYS A 49 3.36 1.37 3.50
C LYS A 49 2.52 0.50 4.43
N ILE A 50 1.46 -0.13 3.92
CA ILE A 50 0.65 -1.08 4.70
C ILE A 50 1.53 -2.26 5.17
N ARG A 51 2.39 -2.84 4.32
CA ARG A 51 3.33 -3.89 4.74
C ARG A 51 4.26 -3.42 5.87
N ASN A 52 4.82 -2.21 5.76
CA ASN A 52 5.67 -1.65 6.80
C ASN A 52 4.92 -1.52 8.13
N ARG A 53 3.67 -1.06 8.09
CA ARG A 53 2.81 -0.96 9.28
C ARG A 53 2.46 -2.32 9.88
N LEU A 54 2.10 -3.29 9.05
CA LEU A 54 1.88 -4.66 9.52
C LEU A 54 3.13 -5.26 10.17
N GLN A 55 4.32 -4.96 9.63
CA GLN A 55 5.59 -5.36 10.23
C GLN A 55 5.82 -4.69 11.59
N ASP A 56 5.53 -3.39 11.72
CA ASP A 56 5.61 -2.67 13.01
C ASP A 56 4.63 -3.24 14.04
N MET A 57 3.50 -3.80 13.58
CA MET A 57 2.52 -4.52 14.41
C MET A 57 2.94 -5.96 14.75
N GLY A 58 4.14 -6.40 14.34
CA GLY A 58 4.70 -7.71 14.64
C GLY A 58 4.27 -8.83 13.68
N GLU A 59 3.69 -8.50 12.52
CA GLU A 59 3.26 -9.50 11.54
C GLU A 59 4.42 -9.96 10.64
N SER A 60 4.38 -11.23 10.23
CA SER A 60 5.35 -11.78 9.29
C SER A 60 5.01 -11.32 7.86
N ILE A 61 6.00 -10.73 7.18
CA ILE A 61 5.87 -10.14 5.84
C ILE A 61 6.87 -10.80 4.90
N PHE A 62 6.41 -11.24 3.73
CA PHE A 62 7.26 -11.87 2.74
C PHE A 62 8.08 -10.85 1.96
N VAL A 63 7.45 -9.77 1.48
CA VAL A 63 8.09 -8.76 0.64
C VAL A 63 8.59 -7.59 1.49
N GLN A 64 9.78 -7.76 2.07
CA GLN A 64 10.45 -6.76 2.91
C GLN A 64 11.43 -5.91 2.09
N SER A 65 11.71 -4.68 2.51
CA SER A 65 12.78 -3.85 1.93
C SER A 65 14.09 -4.10 2.67
N ASN A 66 15.23 -3.90 2.01
CA ASN A 66 16.54 -4.24 2.59
C ASN A 66 16.87 -3.42 3.85
N ASP A 67 16.37 -2.19 3.92
CA ASP A 67 16.53 -1.26 5.05
C ASP A 67 15.61 -1.57 6.23
N ARG A 68 14.54 -2.35 6.02
CA ARG A 68 13.55 -2.70 7.05
C ARG A 68 13.44 -4.21 7.31
N LYS A 69 14.29 -5.03 6.70
CA LYS A 69 14.15 -6.48 6.85
C LYS A 69 14.35 -6.89 8.31
N SER A 70 13.45 -7.73 8.81
CA SER A 70 13.50 -8.28 10.18
C SER A 70 14.12 -9.67 10.24
N ASP A 71 14.66 -10.14 9.11
CA ASP A 71 15.33 -11.43 8.97
C ASP A 71 16.69 -11.30 8.26
N SER A 72 17.45 -12.39 8.25
CA SER A 72 18.77 -12.43 7.63
C SER A 72 18.75 -12.69 6.12
N TYR A 73 17.59 -12.87 5.50
CA TYR A 73 17.49 -13.27 4.10
C TYR A 73 17.76 -12.09 3.16
N ASN A 74 18.41 -12.37 2.04
CA ASN A 74 18.77 -11.38 1.02
C ASN A 74 17.90 -11.50 -0.24
N SER A 75 17.04 -12.50 -0.32
CA SER A 75 16.11 -12.69 -1.43
C SER A 75 14.79 -13.32 -0.99
N LEU A 76 13.76 -13.16 -1.83
CA LEU A 76 12.47 -13.83 -1.65
C LEU A 76 12.61 -15.36 -1.70
N ARG A 77 13.59 -15.87 -2.47
CA ARG A 77 13.86 -17.31 -2.58
C ARG A 77 14.42 -17.85 -1.27
N GLU A 78 15.43 -17.21 -0.71
CA GLU A 78 16.00 -17.60 0.59
C GLU A 78 14.93 -17.61 1.69
N ARG A 79 14.05 -16.60 1.72
CA ARG A 79 12.94 -16.54 2.69
C ARG A 79 11.94 -17.68 2.50
N ALA A 80 11.66 -18.08 1.25
CA ALA A 80 10.79 -19.22 0.97
C ALA A 80 11.45 -20.56 1.34
N ASP A 81 12.74 -20.74 1.00
CA ASP A 81 13.51 -21.95 1.30
C ASP A 81 13.74 -22.15 2.81
N ALA A 82 13.72 -21.07 3.59
CA ALA A 82 13.86 -21.15 5.05
C ALA A 82 12.64 -21.75 5.76
N ASN A 83 11.46 -21.74 5.13
CA ASN A 83 10.31 -22.47 5.65
C ASN A 83 10.43 -23.96 5.22
N ALA A 84 10.63 -24.84 6.20
CA ALA A 84 10.90 -26.26 5.95
C ALA A 84 9.78 -26.99 5.18
N GLU A 85 8.53 -26.54 5.28
CA GLU A 85 7.42 -27.14 4.52
C GLU A 85 7.45 -26.68 3.06
N LEU A 86 7.68 -25.39 2.82
CA LEU A 86 7.86 -24.86 1.47
C LEU A 86 9.09 -25.43 0.79
N GLU A 87 10.22 -25.55 1.50
CA GLU A 87 11.45 -26.14 0.96
C GLU A 87 11.24 -27.59 0.48
N LYS A 88 10.51 -28.40 1.26
CA LYS A 88 10.15 -29.78 0.88
C LYS A 88 9.32 -29.81 -0.40
N ILE A 89 8.36 -28.90 -0.54
CA ILE A 89 7.53 -28.75 -1.74
C ILE A 89 8.38 -28.30 -2.93
N LEU A 90 9.30 -27.34 -2.74
CA LEU A 90 10.19 -26.86 -3.81
C LEU A 90 11.14 -27.97 -4.31
N LYS A 91 11.53 -28.91 -3.45
CA LYS A 91 12.40 -30.06 -3.80
C LYS A 91 11.64 -31.28 -4.32
N SER A 92 10.34 -31.38 -4.04
CA SER A 92 9.48 -32.48 -4.49
C SER A 92 9.14 -32.33 -5.98
N LYS A 93 9.13 -33.45 -6.73
CA LYS A 93 8.71 -33.48 -8.14
C LYS A 93 7.19 -33.58 -8.34
N THR A 94 6.43 -33.77 -7.26
CA THR A 94 4.98 -34.10 -7.28
C THR A 94 4.13 -33.00 -6.63
N SER A 95 4.70 -31.82 -6.46
CA SER A 95 4.18 -30.80 -5.56
C SER A 95 2.90 -30.14 -6.08
N SER A 96 1.86 -30.14 -5.24
CA SER A 96 0.65 -29.36 -5.47
C SER A 96 0.93 -27.88 -5.22
N GLY A 97 0.79 -27.03 -6.26
CA GLY A 97 0.91 -25.59 -6.11
C GLY A 97 -0.07 -25.00 -5.08
N ASP A 98 -1.18 -25.68 -4.82
CA ASP A 98 -2.18 -25.27 -3.83
C ASP A 98 -1.66 -25.43 -2.39
N ASP A 99 -0.87 -26.48 -2.10
CA ASP A 99 -0.25 -26.64 -0.79
C ASP A 99 0.82 -25.57 -0.54
N PHE A 100 1.62 -25.25 -1.57
CA PHE A 100 2.58 -24.16 -1.50
C PHE A 100 1.87 -22.84 -1.18
N ALA A 101 0.80 -22.53 -1.92
CA ALA A 101 0.01 -21.32 -1.71
C ALA A 101 -0.58 -21.26 -0.30
N ARG A 102 -1.13 -22.38 0.20
CA ARG A 102 -1.71 -22.47 1.54
C ARG A 102 -0.67 -22.20 2.64
N ILE A 103 0.50 -22.86 2.58
CA ILE A 103 1.56 -22.67 3.58
C ILE A 103 2.11 -21.24 3.52
N ALA A 104 2.35 -20.71 2.31
CA ALA A 104 2.80 -19.33 2.15
C ALA A 104 1.78 -18.32 2.71
N CYS A 105 0.47 -18.55 2.51
CA CYS A 105 -0.56 -17.72 3.11
C CYS A 105 -0.64 -17.88 4.63
N GLN A 106 -0.30 -19.04 5.20
CA GLN A 106 -0.26 -19.21 6.66
C GLN A 106 0.91 -18.43 7.28
N GLU A 107 2.07 -18.49 6.63
CA GLU A 107 3.32 -17.87 7.10
C GLU A 107 3.29 -16.34 6.99
N TRP A 108 2.85 -15.78 5.86
CA TRP A 108 3.00 -14.34 5.59
C TRP A 108 1.66 -13.64 5.38
N LEU A 109 1.42 -12.60 6.17
CA LEU A 109 0.18 -11.83 6.12
C LEU A 109 0.03 -11.07 4.80
N ASP A 110 1.11 -10.52 4.23
CA ASP A 110 1.04 -9.77 2.98
C ASP A 110 0.73 -10.67 1.77
N VAL A 111 1.24 -11.92 1.76
CA VAL A 111 0.86 -12.93 0.77
C VAL A 111 -0.61 -13.31 0.93
N ARG A 112 -1.06 -13.54 2.17
CA ARG A 112 -2.46 -13.84 2.50
C ARG A 112 -3.41 -12.71 2.12
N SER A 113 -2.96 -11.45 2.20
CA SER A 113 -3.78 -10.24 1.98
C SER A 113 -3.77 -9.77 0.53
N PHE A 114 -2.59 -9.58 -0.07
CA PHE A 114 -2.42 -8.97 -1.39
C PHE A 114 -2.13 -10.00 -2.49
N GLY A 115 -1.74 -11.22 -2.12
CA GLY A 115 -1.23 -12.22 -3.04
C GLY A 115 0.24 -12.01 -3.41
N GLN A 116 0.80 -13.01 -4.06
CA GLN A 116 2.18 -13.03 -4.54
C GLN A 116 2.31 -14.04 -5.68
N VAL A 117 3.10 -13.67 -6.70
CA VAL A 117 3.55 -14.61 -7.73
C VAL A 117 4.92 -15.15 -7.32
N PHE A 118 4.97 -16.46 -7.08
CA PHE A 118 6.21 -17.19 -6.81
C PHE A 118 6.69 -17.81 -8.10
N ALA A 119 7.70 -17.20 -8.72
CA ALA A 119 8.31 -17.64 -9.97
C ALA A 119 9.78 -18.00 -9.71
N PHE A 120 10.00 -19.13 -9.05
CA PHE A 120 11.34 -19.59 -8.70
C PHE A 120 11.88 -20.55 -9.76
N LYS A 121 13.03 -20.20 -10.32
CA LYS A 121 13.77 -21.11 -11.21
C LYS A 121 14.29 -22.30 -10.40
N ALA A 122 14.22 -23.49 -11.00
CA ALA A 122 14.91 -24.66 -10.47
C ALA A 122 16.36 -24.66 -10.97
N ASP A 123 17.31 -25.00 -10.09
CA ASP A 123 18.71 -25.22 -10.51
C ASP A 123 18.83 -26.55 -11.29
N LYS A 124 17.97 -27.54 -11.00
CA LYS A 124 17.77 -28.78 -11.78
C LYS A 124 16.31 -29.23 -11.68
N GLY A 125 15.61 -29.40 -12.80
CA GLY A 125 14.21 -29.87 -12.85
C GLY A 125 13.18 -28.80 -13.27
N ALA A 126 11.90 -29.05 -12.99
CA ALA A 126 10.82 -28.09 -13.25
C ALA A 126 10.82 -26.98 -12.17
N GLY A 127 10.86 -25.71 -12.58
CA GLY A 127 10.73 -24.57 -11.68
C GLY A 127 9.35 -24.47 -11.03
N VAL A 128 9.21 -23.61 -10.03
CA VAL A 128 7.93 -23.36 -9.35
C VAL A 128 7.32 -22.06 -9.83
N SER A 129 6.09 -22.15 -10.31
CA SER A 129 5.26 -21.03 -10.76
C SER A 129 3.90 -21.11 -10.07
N VAL A 130 3.79 -20.52 -8.87
CA VAL A 130 2.56 -20.50 -8.07
C VAL A 130 2.06 -19.07 -7.95
N GLY A 131 0.83 -18.83 -8.38
CA GLY A 131 0.18 -17.52 -8.29
C GLY A 131 -0.87 -17.48 -7.18
N VAL A 132 -0.64 -16.67 -6.15
CA VAL A 132 -1.62 -16.39 -5.10
C VAL A 132 -2.30 -15.05 -5.40
N ARG A 133 -3.64 -15.04 -5.38
CA ARG A 133 -4.45 -13.82 -5.47
C ARG A 133 -5.05 -13.52 -4.10
N GLY A 134 -4.70 -12.37 -3.53
CA GLY A 134 -5.18 -11.95 -2.22
C GLY A 134 -6.55 -11.23 -2.29
N PRO A 135 -7.32 -11.24 -1.19
CA PRO A 135 -8.62 -10.60 -1.12
C PRO A 135 -8.61 -9.07 -1.07
N VAL A 136 -7.48 -8.45 -0.68
CA VAL A 136 -7.38 -7.00 -0.51
C VAL A 136 -6.98 -6.33 -1.83
N SER A 137 -7.89 -5.52 -2.36
CA SER A 137 -7.69 -4.69 -3.55
C SER A 137 -7.65 -3.21 -3.16
N ILE A 138 -6.74 -2.45 -3.79
CA ILE A 138 -6.50 -1.03 -3.51
C ILE A 138 -6.33 -0.32 -4.85
N HIS A 139 -6.99 0.82 -5.02
CA HIS A 139 -6.81 1.69 -6.17
C HIS A 139 -5.58 2.59 -5.99
N THR A 140 -5.06 3.12 -7.08
CA THR A 140 -4.17 4.29 -7.02
C THR A 140 -4.87 5.41 -6.25
N ALA A 141 -4.16 6.07 -5.33
CA ALA A 141 -4.67 7.31 -4.75
C ALA A 141 -4.48 8.44 -5.75
N THR A 142 -5.53 9.20 -5.96
CA THR A 142 -5.50 10.37 -6.84
C THR A 142 -5.84 11.60 -6.01
N SER A 143 -5.18 12.71 -6.27
CA SER A 143 -5.55 13.97 -5.64
C SER A 143 -6.97 14.38 -6.03
N ILE A 144 -7.68 15.10 -5.17
CA ILE A 144 -9.03 15.63 -5.47
C ILE A 144 -8.96 16.77 -6.48
N ASP A 145 -7.83 17.50 -6.47
CA ASP A 145 -7.53 18.63 -7.34
C ASP A 145 -6.13 18.49 -7.95
N PRO A 146 -5.85 19.20 -9.07
CA PRO A 146 -4.49 19.29 -9.61
C PRO A 146 -3.49 19.80 -8.58
N ILE A 147 -2.27 19.28 -8.64
CA ILE A 147 -1.20 19.60 -7.68
C ILE A 147 -0.07 20.39 -8.32
N ASP A 148 0.59 21.22 -7.50
CA ASP A 148 1.83 21.89 -7.87
C ASP A 148 3.06 21.10 -7.41
N ILE A 149 3.98 20.86 -8.35
CA ILE A 149 5.26 20.19 -8.07
C ILE A 149 6.39 21.21 -8.09
N THR A 150 6.91 21.52 -6.90
CA THR A 150 8.09 22.38 -6.74
C THR A 150 9.37 21.55 -6.78
N SER A 151 10.35 22.05 -7.55
CA SER A 151 11.69 21.46 -7.68
C SER A 151 12.73 22.42 -7.11
N MET A 152 13.44 21.98 -6.08
CA MET A 152 14.48 22.75 -5.41
C MET A 152 15.84 22.14 -5.70
N GLN A 153 16.75 22.95 -6.25
CA GLN A 153 18.15 22.54 -6.36
C GLN A 153 18.79 22.53 -4.98
N ILE A 154 19.53 21.47 -4.69
CA ILE A 154 20.25 21.28 -3.43
C ILE A 154 21.72 20.99 -3.74
N THR A 155 22.60 21.25 -2.78
CA THR A 155 24.03 20.97 -2.94
C THR A 155 24.57 20.23 -1.71
N LYS A 156 25.19 19.07 -1.94
CA LYS A 156 25.96 18.33 -0.95
C LYS A 156 27.29 19.04 -0.67
N SER A 157 27.76 19.02 0.57
CA SER A 157 29.02 19.68 0.96
C SER A 157 30.29 18.94 0.57
N VAL A 158 30.16 17.68 0.14
CA VAL A 158 31.29 16.81 -0.21
C VAL A 158 31.03 16.08 -1.52
N ASN A 159 32.10 15.87 -2.28
CA ASN A 159 32.06 15.05 -3.49
C ASN A 159 31.77 13.58 -3.13
N SER A 160 31.27 12.83 -4.11
CA SER A 160 31.06 11.39 -4.04
C SER A 160 32.33 10.63 -4.40
N GLU A 161 33.16 11.21 -5.27
CA GLU A 161 34.46 10.69 -5.68
C GLU A 161 35.61 11.58 -5.18
N PRO A 162 36.84 11.05 -4.99
CA PRO A 162 38.00 11.83 -4.62
C PRO A 162 38.29 12.97 -5.63
N GLY A 163 38.47 14.18 -5.13
CA GLY A 163 38.81 15.34 -5.97
C GLY A 163 38.94 16.63 -5.17
N ALA A 164 39.82 17.54 -5.63
CA ALA A 164 40.11 18.80 -4.94
C ALA A 164 39.10 19.93 -5.24
N ALA A 165 38.40 19.87 -6.38
CA ALA A 165 37.37 20.83 -6.77
C ALA A 165 35.96 20.25 -6.53
N ARG A 166 34.98 21.12 -6.27
CA ARG A 166 33.59 20.72 -6.08
C ARG A 166 33.01 20.19 -7.42
N GLY A 167 32.68 18.91 -7.46
CA GLY A 167 32.18 18.25 -8.67
C GLY A 167 30.69 18.51 -8.93
N SER A 168 30.24 18.22 -10.15
CA SER A 168 28.81 18.33 -10.53
C SER A 168 27.91 17.34 -9.78
N ASP A 169 28.50 16.25 -9.28
CA ASP A 169 27.88 15.24 -8.42
C ASP A 169 27.45 15.79 -7.05
N THR A 170 27.88 16.99 -6.69
CA THR A 170 27.41 17.68 -5.48
C THR A 170 26.04 18.31 -5.66
N MET A 171 25.59 18.58 -6.89
CA MET A 171 24.28 19.18 -7.15
C MET A 171 23.21 18.09 -7.29
N GLY A 172 22.09 18.26 -6.59
CA GLY A 172 20.93 17.38 -6.70
C GLY A 172 19.64 18.18 -6.80
N MET A 173 18.54 17.48 -7.03
CA MET A 173 17.20 18.06 -7.05
C MET A 173 16.33 17.39 -5.98
N LYS A 174 15.55 18.20 -5.26
CA LYS A 174 14.49 17.74 -4.38
C LYS A 174 13.14 18.17 -4.95
N HIS A 175 12.32 17.18 -5.27
CA HIS A 175 10.99 17.40 -5.82
C HIS A 175 9.95 17.13 -4.74
N ARG A 176 8.92 17.98 -4.66
CA ARG A 176 7.83 17.84 -3.70
C ARG A 176 6.53 18.38 -4.26
N VAL A 177 5.43 17.84 -3.75
CA VAL A 177 4.10 18.43 -3.85
C VAL A 177 4.01 19.54 -2.81
N ASP A 178 3.55 20.74 -3.19
CA ASP A 178 3.43 21.83 -2.23
C ASP A 178 2.25 21.61 -1.27
N SER A 179 1.08 21.27 -1.81
CA SER A 179 -0.06 20.77 -1.05
C SER A 179 -0.97 19.92 -1.93
N GLY A 180 -1.64 18.93 -1.34
CA GLY A 180 -2.65 18.13 -2.05
C GLY A 180 -3.39 17.19 -1.10
N VAL A 181 -4.69 17.00 -1.36
CA VAL A 181 -5.53 16.02 -0.66
C VAL A 181 -5.84 14.89 -1.63
N TYR A 182 -5.62 13.66 -1.21
CA TYR A 182 -5.73 12.45 -2.01
C TYR A 182 -6.78 11.52 -1.43
N VAL A 183 -7.43 10.79 -2.32
CA VAL A 183 -8.36 9.73 -1.94
C VAL A 183 -8.01 8.46 -2.69
N PHE A 184 -8.01 7.34 -1.98
CA PHE A 184 -8.06 6.03 -2.61
C PHE A 184 -9.18 5.19 -2.03
N TYR A 185 -9.59 4.21 -2.82
CA TYR A 185 -10.61 3.25 -2.47
C TYR A 185 -10.03 1.85 -2.50
N GLY A 186 -10.66 0.94 -1.77
CA GLY A 186 -10.32 -0.47 -1.79
C GLY A 186 -11.48 -1.35 -1.36
N SER A 187 -11.26 -2.65 -1.46
CA SER A 187 -12.22 -3.66 -1.01
C SER A 187 -11.52 -4.94 -0.57
N ILE A 188 -12.17 -5.68 0.34
CA ILE A 188 -11.75 -7.00 0.80
C ILE A 188 -12.84 -8.01 0.44
N ASN A 189 -12.50 -8.96 -0.43
CA ASN A 189 -13.46 -9.93 -0.99
C ASN A 189 -13.39 -11.30 -0.30
N THR A 190 -14.54 -11.86 0.09
CA THR A 190 -14.60 -13.14 0.80
C THR A 190 -14.23 -14.35 -0.06
N GLN A 191 -14.47 -14.33 -1.38
CA GLN A 191 -14.16 -15.45 -2.28
C GLN A 191 -12.66 -15.75 -2.31
N LEU A 192 -11.83 -14.70 -2.36
CA LEU A 192 -10.37 -14.85 -2.29
C LEU A 192 -9.89 -15.08 -0.86
N ALA A 193 -10.61 -14.57 0.14
CA ALA A 193 -10.31 -14.84 1.54
C ALA A 193 -10.46 -16.33 1.89
N GLU A 194 -11.49 -17.00 1.35
CA GLU A 194 -11.69 -18.45 1.49
C GLU A 194 -10.52 -19.27 0.92
N LYS A 195 -9.91 -18.80 -0.19
CA LYS A 195 -8.76 -19.47 -0.80
C LYS A 195 -7.45 -19.25 -0.06
N THR A 196 -7.27 -18.06 0.51
CA THR A 196 -6.03 -17.66 1.19
C THR A 196 -6.07 -17.91 2.70
N GLY A 197 -7.25 -18.21 3.26
CA GLY A 197 -7.47 -18.30 4.70
C GLY A 197 -7.45 -16.94 5.41
N PHE A 198 -7.62 -15.83 4.67
CA PHE A 198 -7.67 -14.48 5.25
C PHE A 198 -8.86 -14.34 6.19
N THR A 199 -8.61 -13.79 7.39
CA THR A 199 -9.56 -13.80 8.51
C THR A 199 -10.14 -12.42 8.83
N ASN A 200 -11.22 -12.37 9.61
CA ASN A 200 -11.75 -11.12 10.18
C ASN A 200 -10.68 -10.37 10.99
N ARG A 201 -9.77 -11.09 11.68
CA ARG A 201 -8.66 -10.47 12.43
C ARG A 201 -7.63 -9.85 11.48
N ASP A 202 -7.37 -10.46 10.34
CA ASP A 202 -6.46 -9.88 9.34
C ASP A 202 -7.06 -8.60 8.74
N ALA A 203 -8.38 -8.56 8.51
CA ALA A 203 -9.09 -7.35 8.08
C ALA A 203 -8.91 -6.19 9.07
N GLU A 204 -9.03 -6.47 10.37
CA GLU A 204 -8.82 -5.46 11.42
C GLU A 204 -7.38 -4.94 11.46
N LYS A 205 -6.38 -5.80 11.23
CA LYS A 205 -4.98 -5.36 11.11
C LYS A 205 -4.78 -4.46 9.89
N ILE A 206 -5.41 -4.79 8.75
CA ILE A 206 -5.39 -3.93 7.56
C ILE A 206 -6.03 -2.58 7.87
N LYS A 207 -7.20 -2.58 8.51
CA LYS A 207 -7.90 -1.36 8.95
C LYS A 207 -7.00 -0.48 9.82
N GLN A 208 -6.36 -1.04 10.85
CA GLN A 208 -5.42 -0.32 11.70
C GLN A 208 -4.18 0.18 10.92
N GLY A 209 -3.68 -0.63 9.97
CA GLY A 209 -2.58 -0.23 9.09
C GLY A 209 -2.95 0.93 8.15
N LEU A 210 -4.22 1.08 7.78
CA LEU A 210 -4.72 2.23 7.00
C LEU A 210 -4.83 3.49 7.86
N VAL A 211 -5.29 3.36 9.10
CA VAL A 211 -5.40 4.48 10.06
C VAL A 211 -4.03 5.06 10.40
N THR A 212 -3.02 4.20 10.57
CA THR A 212 -1.65 4.56 10.98
C THR A 212 -0.66 4.57 9.80
N LEU A 213 -1.13 4.76 8.57
CA LEU A 213 -0.39 4.43 7.34
C LEU A 213 1.01 5.07 7.22
N PHE A 214 1.19 6.26 7.80
CA PHE A 214 2.43 7.03 7.69
C PHE A 214 3.30 7.02 8.95
N GLU A 215 2.87 6.35 10.02
CA GLU A 215 3.73 6.14 11.20
C GLU A 215 5.00 5.40 10.80
N ASN A 216 6.16 5.90 11.25
CA ASN A 216 7.49 5.37 10.93
C ASN A 216 7.84 5.30 9.42
N ASP A 217 7.18 6.10 8.57
CA ASP A 217 7.51 6.22 7.13
C ASP A 217 8.26 7.53 6.78
N ALA A 218 8.72 8.26 7.81
CA ALA A 218 9.38 9.54 7.63
C ALA A 218 10.76 9.41 6.99
N SER A 219 11.09 10.39 6.15
CA SER A 219 12.39 10.47 5.45
C SER A 219 12.67 11.90 5.02
N SER A 220 13.84 12.16 4.43
CA SER A 220 14.11 13.48 3.84
C SER A 220 13.08 13.86 2.76
N ALA A 221 12.56 12.90 2.00
CA ALA A 221 11.53 13.14 0.97
C ALA A 221 10.12 13.32 1.55
N ARG A 222 9.88 12.80 2.75
CA ARG A 222 8.61 12.84 3.49
C ARG A 222 8.87 13.22 4.95
N PRO A 223 9.15 14.51 5.24
CA PRO A 223 9.39 14.94 6.61
C PRO A 223 8.24 14.57 7.55
N GLU A 224 8.50 14.43 8.84
CA GLU A 224 7.45 14.17 9.84
C GLU A 224 6.32 15.22 9.74
N GLY A 225 5.07 14.79 9.81
CA GLY A 225 3.88 15.66 9.67
C GLY A 225 3.60 16.19 8.25
N SER A 226 4.41 15.80 7.25
CA SER A 226 4.18 16.21 5.84
C SER A 226 3.17 15.33 5.09
N MET A 227 2.82 14.18 5.66
CA MET A 227 1.81 13.26 5.15
C MET A 227 0.95 12.80 6.30
N GLU A 228 -0.36 12.81 6.11
CA GLU A 228 -1.33 12.54 7.18
C GLU A 228 -2.53 11.80 6.60
N VAL A 229 -2.98 10.74 7.27
CA VAL A 229 -4.30 10.16 7.01
C VAL A 229 -5.31 10.95 7.81
N HIS A 230 -6.33 11.49 7.15
CA HIS A 230 -7.37 12.28 7.82
C HIS A 230 -8.54 11.41 8.24
N THR A 231 -9.00 10.54 7.35
CA THR A 231 -10.19 9.73 7.61
C THR A 231 -10.14 8.42 6.83
N VAL A 232 -10.44 7.32 7.52
CA VAL A 232 -10.74 6.01 6.94
C VAL A 232 -12.25 5.79 7.06
N TYR A 233 -12.90 5.60 5.92
CA TYR A 233 -14.29 5.15 5.83
C TYR A 233 -14.29 3.65 5.62
N TRP A 234 -15.01 2.92 6.47
CA TRP A 234 -15.04 1.47 6.50
C TRP A 234 -16.47 0.96 6.41
N TRP A 235 -16.82 0.36 5.28
CA TRP A 235 -18.15 -0.22 5.04
C TRP A 235 -18.10 -1.73 5.21
N GLU A 236 -18.81 -2.22 6.23
CA GLU A 236 -18.98 -3.65 6.47
C GLU A 236 -20.33 -4.10 5.92
N HIS A 237 -20.29 -4.95 4.90
CA HIS A 237 -21.51 -5.55 4.37
C HIS A 237 -22.07 -6.62 5.30
N SER A 238 -23.37 -6.88 5.21
CA SER A 238 -24.01 -7.98 5.94
C SER A 238 -23.86 -9.36 5.27
N SER A 239 -23.21 -9.43 4.11
CA SER A 239 -23.09 -10.65 3.32
C SER A 239 -21.72 -10.82 2.65
N LYS A 240 -21.39 -12.07 2.29
CA LYS A 240 -20.16 -12.43 1.57
C LYS A 240 -20.00 -11.73 0.23
N LEU A 241 -21.08 -11.61 -0.54
CA LEU A 241 -21.06 -10.95 -1.86
C LEU A 241 -21.14 -9.42 -1.76
N GLY A 242 -21.56 -8.90 -0.61
CA GLY A 242 -21.93 -7.49 -0.43
C GLY A 242 -23.40 -7.22 -0.79
N GLN A 243 -23.93 -6.13 -0.23
CA GLN A 243 -25.28 -5.62 -0.52
C GLN A 243 -25.32 -4.71 -1.75
N TYR A 244 -24.18 -4.11 -2.09
CA TYR A 244 -24.02 -3.15 -3.17
C TYR A 244 -22.71 -3.39 -3.91
N SER A 245 -22.63 -2.95 -5.17
CA SER A 245 -21.37 -2.94 -5.89
C SER A 245 -20.39 -1.96 -5.25
N SER A 246 -19.09 -2.28 -5.24
CA SER A 246 -18.06 -1.38 -4.71
C SER A 246 -18.13 0.01 -5.34
N ALA A 247 -18.40 0.09 -6.65
CA ALA A 247 -18.59 1.37 -7.34
C ALA A 247 -19.73 2.22 -6.76
N LYS A 248 -20.84 1.60 -6.31
CA LYS A 248 -21.94 2.33 -5.66
C LYS A 248 -21.57 2.77 -4.24
N VAL A 249 -20.86 1.91 -3.50
CA VAL A 249 -20.37 2.25 -2.15
C VAL A 249 -19.36 3.38 -2.20
N HIS A 250 -18.36 3.31 -3.08
CA HIS A 250 -17.34 4.34 -3.24
C HIS A 250 -17.94 5.69 -3.65
N ARG A 251 -18.92 5.69 -4.57
CA ARG A 251 -19.66 6.91 -4.96
C ARG A 251 -20.61 7.46 -3.88
N SER A 252 -20.84 6.72 -2.79
CA SER A 252 -21.61 7.26 -1.65
C SER A 252 -20.81 8.30 -0.86
N LEU A 253 -19.48 8.29 -0.96
CA LEU A 253 -18.61 9.35 -0.46
C LEU A 253 -18.54 10.48 -1.49
N THR A 254 -19.20 11.59 -1.20
CA THR A 254 -19.14 12.81 -1.99
C THR A 254 -18.17 13.80 -1.36
N ILE A 255 -17.46 14.52 -2.23
CA ILE A 255 -16.41 15.46 -1.86
C ILE A 255 -16.78 16.79 -2.49
N GLU A 256 -17.07 17.79 -1.67
CA GLU A 256 -17.44 19.14 -2.07
C GLU A 256 -16.30 20.10 -1.76
N LYS A 257 -15.94 20.96 -2.70
CA LYS A 257 -15.00 22.07 -2.44
C LYS A 257 -15.72 23.17 -1.69
N LEU A 258 -15.11 23.67 -0.62
CA LEU A 258 -15.65 24.80 0.15
C LEU A 258 -15.17 26.15 -0.37
N ILE A 259 -14.09 26.16 -1.15
CA ILE A 259 -13.48 27.32 -1.78
C ILE A 259 -13.05 27.00 -3.22
N ASP A 260 -12.78 28.01 -4.03
CA ASP A 260 -12.46 27.85 -5.46
C ASP A 260 -11.12 27.13 -5.70
N GLU A 261 -10.10 27.45 -4.91
CA GLU A 261 -8.74 26.87 -5.00
C GLU A 261 -8.37 26.15 -3.69
N PRO A 262 -8.91 24.95 -3.45
CA PRO A 262 -8.67 24.21 -2.21
C PRO A 262 -7.24 23.69 -2.15
N LYS A 263 -6.56 23.86 -1.01
CA LYS A 263 -5.15 23.43 -0.82
C LYS A 263 -4.99 22.45 0.32
N THR A 264 -5.84 22.51 1.32
CA THR A 264 -5.73 21.75 2.57
C THR A 264 -6.96 20.87 2.77
N PHE A 265 -6.88 19.90 3.68
CA PHE A 265 -8.02 19.03 4.00
C PHE A 265 -9.26 19.81 4.44
N GLY A 266 -9.08 20.90 5.20
CA GLY A 266 -10.18 21.75 5.69
C GLY A 266 -10.94 22.51 4.60
N ASP A 267 -10.40 22.58 3.38
CA ASP A 267 -11.03 23.24 2.23
C ASP A 267 -12.06 22.34 1.52
N TYR A 268 -12.22 21.10 1.99
CA TYR A 268 -13.16 20.13 1.45
C TYR A 268 -14.16 19.67 2.51
N LYS A 269 -15.36 19.33 2.04
CA LYS A 269 -16.39 18.68 2.85
C LYS A 269 -16.64 17.28 2.30
N PHE A 270 -16.46 16.30 3.17
CA PHE A 270 -16.68 14.89 2.89
C PHE A 270 -18.02 14.45 3.46
N THR A 271 -18.94 14.05 2.58
CA THR A 271 -20.29 13.61 2.97
C THR A 271 -20.49 12.17 2.55
N VAL A 272 -20.91 11.29 3.47
CA VAL A 272 -21.30 9.93 3.13
C VAL A 272 -22.81 9.84 3.04
N HIS A 273 -23.33 9.54 1.85
CA HIS A 273 -24.74 9.28 1.66
C HIS A 273 -25.09 7.89 2.18
N PRO A 274 -26.08 7.76 3.09
CA PRO A 274 -26.42 6.47 3.66
C PRO A 274 -26.94 5.52 2.57
N LEU A 275 -26.47 4.28 2.63
CA LEU A 275 -26.98 3.17 1.82
C LEU A 275 -27.76 2.24 2.76
N GLU A 276 -28.98 1.91 2.36
CA GLU A 276 -29.91 1.16 3.21
C GLU A 276 -29.29 -0.17 3.70
N GLY A 277 -29.25 -0.36 5.01
CA GLY A 277 -28.69 -1.55 5.63
C GLY A 277 -27.17 -1.71 5.51
N LEU A 278 -26.43 -0.74 4.97
CA LEU A 278 -24.96 -0.76 4.94
C LEU A 278 -24.39 0.22 5.96
N ARG A 279 -23.73 -0.30 6.99
CA ARG A 279 -23.08 0.52 8.02
C ARG A 279 -21.76 1.06 7.48
N VAL A 280 -21.53 2.35 7.68
CA VAL A 280 -20.22 2.99 7.52
C VAL A 280 -19.68 3.37 8.90
N GLU A 281 -18.45 2.97 9.17
CA GLU A 281 -17.67 3.47 10.28
C GLU A 281 -16.73 4.55 9.74
N ARG A 282 -16.71 5.71 10.42
CA ARG A 282 -15.78 6.79 10.13
C ARG A 282 -14.73 6.80 11.22
N ILE A 283 -13.46 6.74 10.83
CA ILE A 283 -12.33 6.60 11.75
C ILE A 283 -11.34 7.70 11.40
N ASP A 284 -10.96 8.48 12.39
CA ASP A 284 -9.93 9.50 12.21
C ASP A 284 -8.56 8.84 12.12
N GLY A 285 -7.68 9.37 11.27
CA GLY A 285 -6.30 8.90 11.19
C GLY A 285 -5.50 9.23 12.46
N GLN A 286 -4.33 8.62 12.57
CA GLN A 286 -3.39 8.81 13.68
C GLN A 286 -2.04 9.32 13.16
#